data_AF-A0A9P7E8T7-F1
#
_entry.id   AF-A0A9P7E8T7-F1
#
_cell.length_a   1.000
_cell.length_b   1.000
_cell.length_c   1.000
_cell.angle_alpha   90.00
_cell.angle_beta   90.00
_cell.angle_gamma   90.00
#
_symmetry.space_group_name_H-M   'P 1'
#
loop_
_entity.id
_entity.type
_entity.pdbx_description
1 polymer ?
#
loop_
_entity_poly.entity_id
_entity_poly.type
_entity_poly.pdbx_seq_one_letter_code
_entity_poly.pdbx_strand_id
1 'polypeptide(L)'
;FIFTCIIGDASHPIALIQACDVAVQNKPLKDRHLGFWWVRAQPRHKSEFVFVDSIIRGALLIEDGSWPGNFLLVYSINTDMLLCMQKLHHNIAI
;
A
#
# COMPACT_ATOMS: atom_id res chain seq x y z
N PHE A 1 -6.33 -7.18 -0.58
CA PHE A 1 -6.83 -8.58 -0.60
C PHE A 1 -6.06 -9.35 -1.66
N ILE A 2 -5.68 -10.60 -1.39
CA ILE A 2 -5.01 -11.50 -2.36
C ILE A 2 -5.98 -12.63 -2.72
N PHE A 3 -6.05 -12.94 -4.00
CA PHE A 3 -6.91 -13.97 -4.59
C PHE A 3 -6.08 -14.88 -5.48
N THR A 4 -6.66 -16.04 -5.82
CA THR A 4 -6.09 -16.94 -6.83
C THR A 4 -6.88 -16.79 -8.12
N CYS A 5 -6.19 -16.49 -9.23
CA CYS A 5 -6.74 -16.45 -10.57
C CYS A 5 -6.26 -17.69 -11.34
N ILE A 6 -7.17 -18.38 -12.01
CA ILE A 6 -6.83 -19.55 -12.81
C ILE A 6 -6.94 -19.17 -14.29
N ILE A 7 -5.85 -19.32 -15.03
CA ILE A 7 -5.77 -19.04 -16.48
C ILE A 7 -5.31 -20.32 -17.16
N GLY A 8 -6.23 -20.99 -17.86
CA GLY A 8 -6.00 -22.36 -18.33
C GLY A 8 -5.79 -23.29 -17.14
N ASP A 9 -4.66 -24.00 -17.12
CA ASP A 9 -4.27 -24.91 -16.04
C ASP A 9 -3.31 -24.26 -15.01
N ALA A 10 -2.99 -22.98 -15.19
CA ALA A 10 -2.05 -22.26 -14.34
C ALA A 10 -2.77 -21.42 -13.27
N SER A 11 -2.25 -21.48 -12.05
CA SER A 11 -2.71 -20.71 -10.90
C SER A 11 -1.80 -19.50 -10.67
N HIS A 12 -2.38 -18.31 -10.65
CA HIS A 12 -1.68 -17.05 -10.48
C HIS A 12 -2.20 -16.28 -9.27
N PRO A 13 -1.34 -15.84 -8.34
CA PRO A 13 -1.75 -14.94 -7.27
C PRO A 13 -2.03 -13.55 -7.85
N ILE A 14 -3.22 -13.00 -7.57
CA ILE A 14 -3.59 -11.63 -7.92
C ILE A 14 -3.97 -10.84 -6.68
N ALA A 15 -3.69 -9.55 -6.65
CA ALA A 15 -4.07 -8.65 -5.59
C ALA A 15 -5.06 -7.61 -6.11
N LEU A 16 -6.11 -7.33 -5.33
CA LEU A 16 -6.95 -6.15 -5.55
C LEU A 16 -6.25 -4.95 -4.92
N ILE A 17 -5.84 -4.00 -5.75
CA ILE A 17 -5.10 -2.81 -5.37
C ILE A 17 -5.96 -1.57 -5.60
N GLN A 18 -6.04 -0.73 -4.56
CA GLN A 18 -6.64 0.59 -4.64
C GLN A 18 -5.53 1.62 -4.85
N ALA A 19 -5.50 2.27 -6.01
CA ALA A 19 -4.48 3.27 -6.33
C ALA A 19 -4.53 4.45 -5.34
N CYS A 20 -3.35 4.92 -4.93
CA CYS A 20 -3.19 6.06 -4.02
C CYS A 20 -2.46 7.21 -4.73
N ASP A 21 -3.01 7.67 -5.85
CA ASP A 21 -2.42 8.69 -6.73
C ASP A 21 -3.26 9.98 -6.79
N VAL A 22 -4.32 10.08 -5.99
CA VAL A 22 -5.12 11.31 -5.89
C VAL A 22 -4.28 12.39 -5.21
N ALA A 23 -4.29 13.59 -5.78
CA ALA A 23 -3.63 14.74 -5.18
C ALA A 23 -4.22 15.07 -3.80
N VAL A 24 -3.37 15.08 -2.77
CA VAL A 24 -3.73 15.56 -1.43
C VAL A 24 -3.68 17.08 -1.42
N GLN A 25 -4.85 17.72 -1.30
CA GLN A 25 -4.96 19.16 -1.11
C GLN A 25 -4.78 19.50 0.39
N ASN A 26 -4.36 20.73 0.69
CA ASN A 26 -4.24 21.25 2.07
C ASN A 26 -3.29 20.47 2.99
N LYS A 27 -2.10 20.09 2.49
CA LYS A 27 -1.04 19.52 3.33
C LYS A 27 -0.61 20.52 4.41
N PRO A 28 -0.42 20.11 5.68
CA PRO A 28 0.15 20.98 6.70
C PRO A 28 1.48 21.56 6.25
N LEU A 29 1.71 22.85 6.49
CA LEU A 29 2.94 23.53 6.06
C LEU A 29 4.19 22.80 6.60
N LYS A 30 4.13 22.36 7.86
CA LYS A 30 5.18 21.57 8.53
C LYS A 30 5.58 20.33 7.72
N ASP A 31 4.62 19.59 7.20
CA ASP A 31 4.87 18.33 6.50
C ASP A 31 5.56 18.58 5.16
N ARG A 32 5.22 19.69 4.49
CA ARG A 32 5.95 20.17 3.32
C ARG A 32 7.41 20.48 3.66
N HIS A 33 7.67 21.14 4.79
CA HIS A 33 9.04 21.46 5.23
C HIS A 33 9.86 20.23 5.63
N LEU A 34 9.21 19.21 6.19
CA LEU A 34 9.84 17.94 6.56
C LEU A 34 10.01 16.96 5.38
N GLY A 35 9.55 17.33 4.18
CA GLY A 35 9.62 16.48 3.00
C GLY A 35 8.68 15.27 3.06
N PHE A 36 7.64 15.33 3.90
CA PHE A 36 6.67 14.24 4.02
C PHE A 36 5.80 14.13 2.78
N TRP A 37 5.67 12.89 2.33
CA TRP A 37 4.91 12.58 1.13
C TRP A 37 3.54 12.03 1.50
N TRP A 38 2.51 12.79 1.18
CA TRP A 38 1.12 12.41 1.38
C TRP A 38 0.50 11.95 0.08
N VAL A 39 -0.21 10.83 0.15
CA VAL A 39 -0.99 10.23 -0.94
C VAL A 39 -2.45 10.08 -0.53
N ARG A 40 -3.35 10.01 -1.50
CA ARG A 40 -4.77 9.77 -1.24
C ARG A 40 -5.30 8.65 -2.13
N ALA A 41 -6.08 7.77 -1.53
CA ALA A 41 -6.71 6.68 -2.23
C ALA A 41 -7.77 7.18 -3.23
N GLN A 42 -7.79 6.57 -4.42
CA GLN A 42 -8.91 6.66 -5.36
C GLN A 42 -10.17 6.07 -4.74
N PRO A 43 -11.38 6.41 -5.21
CA PRO A 43 -12.59 5.71 -4.82
C PRO A 43 -12.46 4.18 -5.00
N ARG A 44 -12.98 3.39 -4.05
CA ARG A 44 -12.85 1.91 -4.06
C ARG A 44 -13.34 1.23 -5.34
N HIS A 45 -14.31 1.81 -6.04
CA HIS A 45 -14.82 1.27 -7.30
C HIS A 45 -13.82 1.35 -8.47
N LYS A 46 -12.73 2.12 -8.32
CA LYS A 46 -11.61 2.19 -9.27
C LYS A 46 -10.44 1.27 -8.89
N SER A 47 -10.66 0.32 -7.98
CA SER A 47 -9.62 -0.65 -7.62
C SER A 47 -9.41 -1.64 -8.78
N GLU A 48 -8.17 -2.08 -8.97
CA GLU A 48 -7.78 -2.95 -10.06
C GLU A 48 -7.12 -4.23 -9.55
N PHE A 49 -7.23 -5.31 -10.32
CA PHE A 49 -6.49 -6.53 -10.05
C PHE A 49 -5.13 -6.48 -10.75
N VAL A 50 -4.07 -6.79 -10.01
CA VAL A 50 -2.71 -6.94 -10.54
C VAL A 50 -2.13 -8.29 -10.13
N PHE A 51 -1.24 -8.86 -10.94
CA PHE A 51 -0.50 -10.05 -10.55
C PHE A 51 0.42 -9.71 -9.37
N VAL A 52 0.41 -10.52 -8.32
CA VAL A 52 1.27 -10.30 -7.14
C VAL A 52 2.75 -10.29 -7.54
N ASP A 53 3.13 -11.16 -8.48
CA ASP A 53 4.51 -11.27 -8.97
C ASP A 53 4.96 -10.03 -9.76
N SER A 54 4.04 -9.14 -10.14
CA SER A 54 4.37 -7.86 -10.79
C SER A 54 4.70 -6.73 -9.79
N ILE A 55 4.49 -6.95 -8.49
CA ILE A 55 4.75 -5.96 -7.45
C ILE A 55 6.24 -5.96 -7.12
N ILE A 56 6.94 -4.90 -7.56
CA ILE A 56 8.39 -4.77 -7.36
C ILE A 56 8.73 -4.31 -5.93
N ARG A 57 7.92 -3.42 -5.34
CA ARG A 57 8.14 -2.83 -4.01
C ARG A 57 6.83 -2.51 -3.31
N GLY A 58 6.87 -2.55 -1.98
CA GLY A 58 5.78 -2.07 -1.14
C GLY A 58 6.12 -0.71 -0.54
N ALA A 59 5.14 -0.11 0.12
CA ALA A 59 5.38 1.07 0.93
C ALA A 59 4.50 1.04 2.18
N LEU A 60 5.04 1.57 3.28
CA LEU A 60 4.26 1.74 4.50
C LEU A 60 3.47 3.04 4.41
N LEU A 61 2.15 2.89 4.50
CA LEU A 61 1.20 3.98 4.54
C LEU A 61 0.55 4.02 5.92
N ILE A 62 0.53 5.20 6.55
CA ILE A 62 -0.22 5.45 7.78
C ILE A 62 -1.43 6.31 7.42
N GLU A 63 -2.63 5.83 7.72
CA GLU A 63 -3.86 6.58 7.49
C GLU A 63 -3.97 7.76 8.46
N ASP A 64 -4.39 8.91 7.95
CA ASP A 64 -4.75 10.05 8.79
C ASP A 64 -6.14 9.84 9.40
N GLY A 65 -6.19 9.69 10.72
CA GLY A 65 -7.45 9.54 11.45
C GLY A 65 -8.38 10.75 11.36
N SER A 66 -7.87 11.93 10.98
CA SER A 66 -8.69 13.13 10.79
C SER A 66 -9.23 13.23 9.35
N TRP A 67 -8.59 12.58 8.38
CA TRP A 67 -8.94 12.66 6.96
C TRP A 67 -8.90 11.26 6.32
N PRO A 68 -9.97 10.45 6.48
CA PRO A 68 -10.00 9.09 5.97
C PRO A 68 -9.69 9.00 4.47
N GLY A 69 -8.87 8.00 4.11
CA GLY A 69 -8.37 7.82 2.75
C GLY A 69 -7.17 8.69 2.36
N ASN A 70 -6.70 9.58 3.24
CA ASN A 70 -5.37 10.19 3.12
C ASN A 70 -4.35 9.37 3.90
N PHE A 71 -3.17 9.20 3.31
CA PHE A 71 -2.10 8.42 3.90
C PHE A 71 -0.77 9.16 3.84
N LEU A 72 -0.02 9.07 4.93
CA LEU A 72 1.37 9.48 4.99
C LEU A 72 2.25 8.31 4.54
N LEU A 73 3.08 8.54 3.53
CA LEU A 73 4.13 7.62 3.11
C LEU A 73 5.29 7.70 4.09
N VAL A 74 5.49 6.66 4.89
CA VAL A 74 6.54 6.61 5.92
C VAL A 74 7.83 6.05 5.37
N TYR A 75 7.75 5.00 4.54
CA TYR A 75 8.95 4.36 4.00
C TYR A 75 8.65 3.56 2.72
N SER A 76 9.59 3.56 1.77
CA SER A 76 9.60 2.63 0.63
C SER A 76 10.18 1.30 1.10
N ILE A 77 9.32 0.34 1.39
CA ILE A 77 9.72 -0.98 1.89
C ILE A 77 10.25 -1.80 0.71
N ASN A 78 11.53 -2.18 0.74
CA ASN A 78 12.05 -3.20 -0.16
C ASN A 78 11.54 -4.59 0.25
N THR A 79 11.59 -5.57 -0.65
CA THR A 79 11.10 -6.93 -0.38
C THR A 79 11.66 -7.53 0.91
N ASP A 80 12.94 -7.27 1.22
CA ASP A 80 13.59 -7.76 2.44
C ASP A 80 13.01 -7.16 3.72
N MET A 81 12.72 -5.85 3.72
CA MET A 81 12.07 -5.18 4.84
C MET A 81 10.62 -5.65 5.02
N LEU A 82 9.90 -5.94 3.93
CA LEU A 82 8.55 -6.50 4.01
C LEU A 82 8.57 -7.89 4.65
N LEU A 83 9.48 -8.75 4.22
CA LEU A 83 9.68 -10.09 4.79
C LEU A 83 10.11 -10.02 6.27
N CYS A 84 10.94 -9.04 6.62
CA CYS A 84 11.36 -8.82 8.00
C CYS A 84 10.17 -8.39 8.89
N MET A 85 9.35 -7.45 8.41
CA MET A 85 8.12 -7.02 9.13
C MET A 85 7.12 -8.17 9.29
N GLN A 86 6.93 -9.00 8.26
CA GLN A 86 6.07 -10.19 8.36
C GLN A 86 6.58 -11.19 9.40
N LYS A 87 7.91 -11.44 9.44
CA LYS A 87 8.52 -12.31 10.46
C LYS A 87 8.37 -11.74 11.86
N LEU A 88 8.57 -10.43 12.04
CA LEU A 88 8.34 -9.77 13.33
C LEU A 88 6.88 -9.87 13.76
N HIS A 89 5.94 -9.65 12.86
CA HIS A 89 4.51 -9.73 13.17
C HIS A 89 4.05 -11.17 13.45
N HIS A 90 4.65 -12.17 12.82
CA HIS A 90 4.42 -13.59 13.13
C HIS A 90 4.95 -13.97 14.52
N ASN A 91 6.06 -13.37 14.95
CA ASN A 91 6.68 -13.63 16.26
C ASN A 91 6.07 -12.84 17.43
N ILE A 92 5.27 -11.81 17.16
CA ILE A 92 4.58 -11.01 18.18
C ILE A 92 3.17 -11.57 18.50
N ALA A 93 2.66 -12.50 17.69
CA ALA A 93 1.45 -13.26 18.00
C ALA A 93 1.79 -14.45 18.95
N ILE A 94 2.09 -14.14 20.21
CA ILE A 94 2.08 -15.08 21.34
C ILE A 94 1.19 -14.49 22.43
#